data_AF-A0A3A3HG78-F1
#
_entry.id   AF-A0A3A3HG78-F1
#
_cell.length_a   1.000
_cell.length_b   1.000
_cell.length_c   1.000
_cell.angle_alpha   90.00
_cell.angle_beta   90.00
_cell.angle_gamma   90.00
#
_symmetry.space_group_name_H-M   'P 1'
#
loop_
_entity.id
_entity.type
_entity.pdbx_description
1 polymer ?
#
loop_
_entity_poly.entity_id
_entity_poly.type
_entity_poly.pdbx_seq_one_letter_code
_entity_poly.pdbx_strand_id
1 'polypeptide(L)'
;MEPSHGIMGMPGTGFFGMLIIGFLAGYVAEKTMNRDHGFFTNILVGIAGSFVGGTLAGLLNVNYYGFFGNLLVAIVGAIVILWIFGRTQRAS
;
A
#
# COMPACT_ATOMS: atom_id res chain seq x y z
N MET A 1 -2.73 -20.23 17.18
CA MET A 1 -3.46 -19.29 16.31
C MET A 1 -2.62 -18.03 16.32
N GLU A 2 -1.77 -17.85 15.32
CA GLU A 2 -1.00 -16.60 15.17
C GLU A 2 -2.04 -15.49 15.00
N PRO A 3 -2.11 -14.51 15.90
CA PRO A 3 -3.06 -13.43 15.76
C PRO A 3 -2.63 -12.64 14.52
N SER A 4 -3.41 -12.76 13.44
CA SER A 4 -3.30 -11.94 12.25
C SER A 4 -3.60 -10.51 12.66
N HIS A 5 -2.58 -9.81 13.16
CA HIS A 5 -2.68 -8.42 13.54
C HIS A 5 -2.81 -7.64 12.25
N GLY A 6 -4.04 -7.32 11.88
CA GLY A 6 -4.30 -6.25 10.93
C GLY A 6 -3.52 -5.01 11.36
N ILE A 7 -3.17 -4.19 10.37
CA ILE A 7 -2.39 -2.93 10.45
C ILE A 7 -2.72 -2.07 11.69
N MET A 8 -3.96 -2.17 12.20
CA MET A 8 -4.52 -1.41 13.32
C MET A 8 -4.25 -2.00 14.71
N GLY A 9 -3.83 -3.27 14.82
CA GLY A 9 -3.64 -3.97 16.10
C GLY A 9 -2.20 -3.96 16.62
N MET A 10 -1.22 -3.53 15.82
CA MET A 10 0.20 -3.62 16.20
C MET A 10 0.63 -2.40 17.04
N PRO A 11 1.25 -2.62 18.22
CA PRO A 11 1.78 -1.54 19.04
C PRO A 11 2.89 -0.79 18.28
N GLY A 12 2.73 0.53 18.11
CA GLY A 12 3.63 1.39 17.33
C GLY A 12 3.11 1.79 15.94
N THR A 13 2.04 1.16 15.43
CA THR A 13 1.35 1.57 14.19
C THR A 13 -0.12 1.90 14.49
N GLY A 14 -0.35 2.91 15.34
CA GLY A 14 -1.70 3.43 15.55
C GLY A 14 -2.32 3.99 14.25
N PHE A 15 -3.56 4.48 14.32
CA PHE A 15 -4.28 5.09 13.19
C PHE A 15 -3.43 6.10 12.40
N PHE A 16 -2.63 6.92 13.10
CA PHE A 16 -1.69 7.86 12.48
C PHE A 16 -0.56 7.18 11.68
N GLY A 17 -0.02 6.06 12.16
CA GLY A 17 1.00 5.31 11.45
C GLY A 17 0.48 4.72 10.14
N MET A 18 -0.76 4.21 10.15
CA MET A 18 -1.42 3.72 8.93
C MET A 18 -1.64 4.84 7.90
N LEU A 19 -2.06 6.03 8.33
CA LEU A 19 -2.20 7.19 7.44
C LEU A 19 -0.87 7.62 6.83
N ILE A 20 0.20 7.69 7.63
CA ILE A 20 1.54 8.03 7.15
C ILE A 20 2.04 6.98 6.16
N ILE A 21 1.88 5.69 6.49
CA ILE A 21 2.25 4.59 5.61
C ILE A 21 1.48 4.67 4.29
N GLY A 22 0.17 4.87 4.33
CA GLY A 22 -0.66 4.97 3.14
C GLY A 22 -0.24 6.14 2.25
N PHE A 23 -0.04 7.33 2.84
CA PHE A 23 0.44 8.50 2.11
C PHE A 23 1.81 8.28 1.46
N LEU A 24 2.78 7.78 2.24
CA LEU A 24 4.13 7.48 1.74
C LEU A 24 4.09 6.42 0.64
N ALA A 25 3.30 5.36 0.82
CA ALA A 25 3.18 4.28 -0.15
C ALA A 25 2.60 4.76 -1.48
N GLY A 26 1.52 5.56 -1.43
CA GLY A 26 0.92 6.16 -2.62
C GLY A 26 1.88 7.09 -3.36
N TYR A 27 2.57 7.96 -2.63
CA TYR A 27 3.56 8.88 -3.21
C TYR A 27 4.74 8.15 -3.85
N VAL A 28 5.28 7.12 -3.19
CA VAL A 28 6.38 6.31 -3.75
C VAL A 28 5.92 5.55 -4.99
N ALA A 29 4.72 4.97 -4.97
CA ALA A 29 4.18 4.23 -6.10
C ALA A 29 3.92 5.15 -7.32
N GLU A 30 3.38 6.34 -7.08
CA GLU A 30 3.19 7.38 -8.10
C GLU A 30 4.52 7.75 -8.77
N LYS A 31 5.53 8.09 -7.97
CA LYS A 31 6.84 8.50 -8.48
C LYS A 31 7.53 7.38 -9.26
N THR A 32 7.36 6.14 -8.80
CA THR A 32 7.85 4.94 -9.51
C THR A 32 7.16 4.76 -10.86
N MET A 33 5.88 5.10 -10.95
CA MET A 33 5.09 5.01 -12.19
C MET A 33 5.28 6.22 -13.12
N ASN A 34 6.07 7.23 -12.73
CA ASN A 34 6.26 8.48 -13.47
C ASN A 34 4.90 9.13 -13.84
N ARG A 35 4.00 9.17 -12.86
CA ARG A 35 2.66 9.76 -12.98
C ARG A 35 2.60 11.02 -12.11
N ASP A 36 1.87 12.03 -12.55
CA ASP A 36 1.48 13.17 -11.72
C ASP A 36 -0.01 13.04 -11.37
N HIS A 37 -0.28 12.57 -10.16
CA HIS A 37 -1.59 12.54 -9.54
C HIS A 37 -1.63 13.51 -8.35
N GLY A 38 -2.83 13.97 -7.99
CA GLY A 38 -3.00 14.83 -6.84
C GLY A 38 -2.75 14.09 -5.51
N PHE A 39 -2.44 14.86 -4.47
CA PHE A 39 -2.31 14.39 -3.07
C PHE A 39 -3.44 13.43 -2.64
N PHE A 40 -4.67 13.74 -3.06
CA PHE A 40 -5.86 12.92 -2.76
C PHE A 40 -5.80 11.52 -3.38
N THR A 41 -5.34 11.43 -4.63
CA THR A 41 -5.19 10.15 -5.34
C THR A 41 -4.13 9.30 -4.68
N ASN A 42 -3.02 9.87 -4.24
CA ASN A 42 -1.96 9.14 -3.57
C ASN A 42 -2.44 8.50 -2.26
N ILE A 43 -3.22 9.22 -1.46
CA ILE A 43 -3.80 8.67 -0.23
C ILE A 43 -4.76 7.52 -0.57
N LEU A 44 -5.68 7.72 -1.52
CA LEU A 44 -6.64 6.67 -1.91
C LEU A 44 -5.94 5.43 -2.45
N VAL A 45 -4.97 5.61 -3.35
CA VAL A 45 -4.17 4.53 -3.93
C VAL A 45 -3.33 3.83 -2.86
N GLY A 46 -2.76 4.57 -1.91
CA GLY A 46 -2.01 4.01 -0.79
C GLY A 46 -2.88 3.17 0.16
N ILE A 47 -4.09 3.66 0.48
CA ILE A 47 -5.06 2.91 1.27
C ILE A 47 -5.47 1.63 0.52
N ALA A 48 -5.90 1.74 -0.74
CA ALA A 48 -6.26 0.57 -1.56
C ALA A 48 -5.08 -0.40 -1.72
N GLY A 49 -3.87 0.13 -1.88
CA GLY A 49 -2.62 -0.60 -1.97
C GLY A 49 -2.30 -1.40 -0.71
N SER A 50 -2.66 -0.90 0.47
CA SER A 50 -2.48 -1.66 1.73
C SER A 50 -3.34 -2.93 1.77
N PHE A 51 -4.57 -2.89 1.25
CA PHE A 51 -5.44 -4.07 1.16
C PHE A 51 -4.93 -5.07 0.12
N VAL A 52 -4.58 -4.59 -1.07
CA VAL A 52 -4.06 -5.45 -2.16
C VAL A 52 -2.71 -6.05 -1.77
N GLY A 53 -1.80 -5.24 -1.25
CA GLY A 53 -0.49 -5.67 -0.78
C GLY A 53 -0.57 -6.69 0.34
N GLY A 54 -1.40 -6.44 1.36
CA GLY A 54 -1.59 -7.40 2.46
C GLY A 54 -2.14 -8.75 1.99
N THR A 55 -3.07 -8.71 1.04
CA THR A 55 -3.60 -9.93 0.41
C THR A 55 -2.51 -10.68 -0.36
N LEU A 56 -1.71 -9.98 -1.17
CA LEU A 56 -0.59 -10.57 -1.91
C LEU A 56 0.45 -11.18 -0.96
N ALA A 57 0.83 -10.46 0.09
CA ALA A 57 1.81 -10.95 1.06
C ALA A 57 1.30 -12.18 1.82
N GLY A 58 0.01 -12.21 2.15
CA GLY A 58 -0.64 -13.39 2.72
C GLY A 58 -0.65 -14.61 1.78
N LEU A 59 -0.94 -14.39 0.49
CA LEU A 59 -0.90 -15.45 -0.53
C LEU A 59 0.51 -16.00 -0.75
N LEU A 60 1.53 -15.13 -0.71
CA LEU A 60 2.93 -15.51 -0.88
C LEU A 60 3.56 -16.05 0.41
N ASN A 61 2.80 -16.14 1.51
CA ASN A 61 3.27 -16.53 2.84
C ASN A 61 4.47 -15.71 3.33
N VAL A 62 4.55 -14.44 2.89
CA VAL A 62 5.61 -13.52 3.28
C VAL A 62 5.23 -12.95 4.63
N ASN A 63 6.07 -13.20 5.64
CA ASN A 63 5.91 -12.60 6.95
C ASN A 63 6.50 -11.19 6.96
N TYR A 64 5.67 -10.21 7.26
CA TYR A 64 6.06 -8.81 7.39
C TYR A 64 5.60 -8.30 8.75
N TYR A 65 6.47 -7.57 9.44
CA TYR A 65 6.17 -7.04 10.77
C TYR A 65 6.67 -5.61 10.91
N GLY A 66 5.98 -4.86 11.76
CA GLY A 66 6.32 -3.48 12.09
C GLY A 66 6.02 -2.47 10.99
N PHE A 67 6.37 -1.22 11.28
CA PHE A 67 6.09 -0.07 10.41
C PHE A 67 6.69 -0.25 9.00
N PHE A 68 7.94 -0.68 8.90
CA PHE A 68 8.64 -0.85 7.62
C PHE A 68 8.06 -1.99 6.79
N GLY A 69 7.66 -3.11 7.42
CA GLY A 69 7.01 -4.22 6.73
C GLY A 69 5.69 -3.79 6.09
N ASN A 70 4.83 -3.12 6.87
CA ASN A 70 3.56 -2.59 6.37
C ASN A 70 3.76 -1.53 5.27
N LEU A 71 4.77 -0.67 5.40
CA LEU A 71 5.10 0.31 4.37
C LEU A 71 5.48 -0.36 3.05
N LEU A 72 6.34 -1.39 3.11
CA LEU A 72 6.81 -2.08 1.92
C LEU A 72 5.67 -2.84 1.23
N VAL A 73 4.83 -3.52 2.01
CA VAL A 73 3.64 -4.21 1.52
C VAL A 73 2.64 -3.24 0.87
N ALA A 74 2.39 -2.09 1.51
CA ALA A 74 1.51 -1.05 0.96
C ALA A 74 2.07 -0.44 -0.34
N ILE A 75 3.39 -0.19 -0.42
CA ILE A 75 4.05 0.29 -1.63
C ILE A 75 3.86 -0.71 -2.77
N VAL A 76 4.13 -1.99 -2.54
CA VAL A 76 3.99 -3.04 -3.56
C VAL A 76 2.54 -3.11 -4.06
N GLY A 77 1.57 -3.12 -3.15
CA GLY A 77 0.15 -3.12 -3.54
C GLY A 77 -0.27 -1.86 -4.31
N ALA A 78 0.20 -0.68 -3.91
CA ALA A 78 -0.07 0.58 -4.61
C ALA A 78 0.53 0.60 -6.02
N ILE A 79 1.75 0.08 -6.19
CA ILE A 79 2.40 -0.07 -7.50
C ILE A 79 1.56 -0.99 -8.40
N VAL A 80 1.08 -2.12 -7.87
CA VAL A 80 0.24 -3.06 -8.63
C VAL A 80 -1.06 -2.38 -9.09
N ILE A 81 -1.72 -1.62 -8.22
CA ILE A 81 -2.95 -0.89 -8.56
C ILE A 81 -2.68 0.14 -9.67
N LEU A 82 -1.67 0.99 -9.51
CA LEU A 82 -1.33 2.00 -10.52
C LEU A 82 -0.89 1.38 -11.84
N TRP A 83 -0.22 0.23 -11.80
CA TRP A 83 0.16 -0.50 -13.00
C TRP A 83 -1.07 -0.96 -13.78
N ILE A 84 -2.04 -1.59 -13.10
CA ILE A 84 -3.29 -2.05 -13.71
C ILE A 84 -4.08 -0.86 -14.24
N PHE A 85 -4.32 0.15 -13.40
CA PHE A 85 -5.06 1.35 -13.77
C PHE A 85 -4.42 2.09 -14.95
N GLY A 86 -3.09 2.17 -14.93
CA GLY A 86 -2.32 2.80 -15.99
C GLY A 86 -2.37 2.06 -17.32
N ARG A 87 -2.58 0.74 -17.29
CA ARG A 87 -2.79 -0.09 -18.48
C ARG A 87 -4.18 0.15 -19.09
N THR A 88 -5.21 0.31 -18.26
CA THR A 88 -6.57 0.62 -18.72
C THR A 88 -6.65 1.99 -19.38
N GLN A 89 -5.92 2.99 -18.87
CA GLN A 89 -5.92 4.34 -19.45
C GLN A 89 -5.17 4.47 -20.79
N ARG A 90 -4.25 3.55 -21.11
CA ARG A 90 -3.57 3.54 -22.42
C ARG A 90 -4.41 2.90 -23.53
N ALA A 91 -5.59 2.37 -23.22
CA ALA A 91 -6.46 1.67 -24.15
C ALA A 91 -7.61 2.56 -24.70
N SER A 92 -7.50 3.90 -24.59
CA SER A 92 -8.48 4.86 -25.11
C SER A 92 -7.81 5.89 -26.00
#